data_AF-B4KSH5-F1
#
_entry.id   AF-B4KSH5-F1
#
_cell.length_a   1.000
_cell.length_b   1.000
_cell.length_c   1.000
_cell.angle_alpha   90.00
_cell.angle_beta   90.00
_cell.angle_gamma   90.00
#
_symmetry.space_group_name_H-M   'P 1'
#
loop_
_entity.id
_entity.type
_entity.pdbx_description
1 polymer ?
#
loop_
_entity_poly.entity_id
_entity_poly.type
_entity_poly.pdbx_seq_one_letter_code
_entity_poly.pdbx_strand_id
1 'polypeptide(L)'
;MKLIHFLDNSNIASSMDTASEAGHVFAEPCAEPGISMQQLYQLQECLQSDLLACDVRFSLFVAAANSYRYETLLRPFPREFLDSEQRPNIGAIFQVIADIDRLEVILDQLDRGNYGCYHVNVLSLLHAVLVRHGERVALSTLRPSEFTDLYAHLQIGAPQVAPTQIIEVTPSLRCSHTKAYTALRERYPVRIGFYGGRAEQLYAMLTVGCLPTHTALELSRDVDEALQHSPEAPGWGGSRCGALLRCVAIVEYVLQPEMVSVERNGTGHVSIADASCIQISYLLLFGQNCESDESDECDESVERRQCSRLVRQPKFKINLTEVLRWMESNKYVLSLGMYLMLMSLTTPSGRGILHRFACTGMCMLRRGFLKI
;
A
#
# COMPACT_ATOMS: atom_id res chain seq x y z
N MET A 1 13.12 -30.42 -23.20
CA MET A 1 13.84 -30.15 -21.93
C MET A 1 15.05 -29.28 -22.22
N LYS A 2 14.88 -27.96 -22.13
CA LYS A 2 15.95 -26.96 -22.18
C LYS A 2 15.58 -25.87 -21.18
N LEU A 3 16.39 -25.72 -20.14
CA LEU A 3 16.42 -24.55 -19.28
C LEU A 3 17.76 -23.87 -19.58
N ILE A 4 17.73 -22.67 -20.14
CA ILE A 4 18.88 -21.78 -20.24
C ILE A 4 18.42 -20.38 -19.83
N HIS A 5 19.00 -19.94 -18.71
CA HIS A 5 19.49 -18.59 -18.36
C HIS A 5 18.64 -17.35 -18.64
N PHE A 6 18.39 -16.58 -17.57
CA PHE A 6 18.65 -15.14 -17.54
C PHE A 6 18.89 -14.68 -16.08
N LEU A 7 20.14 -14.78 -15.64
CA LEU A 7 20.72 -13.92 -14.61
C LEU A 7 21.97 -13.34 -15.26
N ASP A 8 21.94 -12.03 -15.48
CA ASP A 8 23.02 -11.31 -16.13
C ASP A 8 24.17 -11.08 -15.15
N ASN A 9 25.37 -11.23 -15.69
CA ASN A 9 26.63 -11.43 -15.01
C ASN A 9 27.53 -10.26 -15.41
N SER A 10 28.14 -9.55 -14.45
CA SER A 10 29.24 -8.63 -14.75
C SER A 10 30.47 -8.96 -13.91
N ASN A 11 31.31 -9.77 -14.56
CA ASN A 11 32.78 -9.77 -14.56
C ASN A 11 33.54 -10.05 -13.26
N ILE A 12 34.00 -11.30 -13.15
CA ILE A 12 35.22 -11.71 -12.45
C ILE A 12 36.31 -11.98 -13.51
N ALA A 13 37.50 -11.42 -13.30
CA ALA A 13 38.73 -11.88 -13.94
C ALA A 13 39.53 -12.71 -12.92
N SER A 14 39.66 -14.00 -13.27
CA SER A 14 40.64 -15.03 -12.92
C SER A 14 41.83 -14.73 -11.97
N SER A 15 42.09 -15.66 -11.04
CA SER A 15 43.24 -16.58 -11.13
C SER A 15 43.08 -17.79 -10.19
N MET A 16 43.49 -18.96 -10.68
CA MET A 16 43.57 -20.26 -9.99
C MET A 16 44.64 -20.25 -8.89
N ASP A 17 44.44 -21.04 -7.82
CA ASP A 17 45.44 -22.03 -7.36
C ASP A 17 44.91 -22.91 -6.21
N THR A 18 45.63 -24.00 -5.99
CA THR A 18 45.27 -25.33 -5.50
C THR A 18 45.37 -25.59 -3.99
N ALA A 19 44.69 -26.68 -3.57
CA ALA A 19 45.04 -27.65 -2.52
C ALA A 19 44.62 -27.44 -1.04
N SER A 20 43.85 -28.45 -0.56
CA SER A 20 43.95 -29.20 0.71
C SER A 20 44.27 -28.46 2.01
N GLU A 21 43.35 -28.49 2.99
CA GLU A 21 43.56 -29.16 4.29
C GLU A 21 42.36 -29.01 5.23
N ALA A 22 42.17 -30.02 6.08
CA ALA A 22 41.18 -30.08 7.13
C ALA A 22 41.45 -29.03 8.23
N GLY A 23 40.41 -28.33 8.66
CA GLY A 23 40.51 -27.37 9.75
C GLY A 23 39.14 -27.13 10.39
N HIS A 24 39.07 -27.39 11.69
CA HIS A 24 38.01 -27.02 12.62
C HIS A 24 37.35 -25.67 12.28
N VAL A 25 36.09 -25.69 11.85
CA VAL A 25 35.27 -24.47 11.81
C VAL A 25 34.60 -24.34 13.16
N PHE A 26 35.15 -23.45 13.99
CA PHE A 26 34.40 -22.82 15.07
C PHE A 26 33.11 -22.27 14.46
N ALA A 27 31.97 -22.76 14.94
CA ALA A 27 30.68 -22.16 14.66
C ALA A 27 30.73 -20.71 15.14
N GLU A 28 30.84 -19.77 14.21
CA GLU A 28 30.51 -18.37 14.49
C GLU A 28 29.05 -18.33 14.96
N PRO A 29 28.74 -17.67 16.08
CA PRO A 29 27.37 -17.48 16.47
C PRO A 29 26.69 -16.66 15.38
N CYS A 30 25.68 -17.24 14.73
CA CYS A 30 24.80 -16.53 13.81
C CYS A 30 24.36 -15.24 14.47
N ALA A 31 24.83 -14.11 13.94
CA ALA A 31 24.41 -12.80 14.41
C ALA A 31 22.89 -12.72 14.25
N GLU A 32 22.17 -12.78 15.37
CA GLU A 32 20.75 -12.43 15.44
C GLU A 32 20.57 -11.10 14.68
N PRO A 33 19.82 -11.08 13.56
CA PRO A 33 19.67 -9.87 12.77
C PRO A 33 18.76 -8.92 13.54
N GLY A 34 19.35 -8.16 14.47
CA GLY A 34 18.64 -7.16 15.26
C GLY A 34 18.06 -6.08 14.34
N ILE A 35 16.79 -5.75 14.55
CA ILE A 35 16.16 -4.64 13.83
C ILE A 35 16.85 -3.32 14.25
N SER A 36 17.26 -2.52 13.27
CA SER A 36 17.91 -1.24 13.56
C SER A 36 16.89 -0.20 14.06
N MET A 37 17.34 0.74 14.91
CA MET A 37 16.48 1.84 15.37
C MET A 37 15.88 2.66 14.22
N GLN A 38 16.61 2.80 13.11
CA GLN A 38 16.10 3.48 11.92
C GLN A 38 14.87 2.75 11.32
N GLN A 39 14.91 1.42 11.27
CA GLN A 39 13.78 0.63 10.76
C GLN A 39 12.54 0.77 11.66
N LEU A 40 12.74 0.83 12.97
CA LEU A 40 11.65 1.05 13.92
C LEU A 40 11.00 2.42 13.73
N TYR A 41 11.80 3.48 13.59
CA TYR A 41 11.27 4.82 13.32
C TYR A 41 10.51 4.89 11.99
N GLN A 42 11.02 4.27 10.93
CA GLN A 42 10.33 4.21 9.64
C GLN A 42 9.00 3.46 9.74
N LEU A 43 8.97 2.35 10.48
CA LEU A 43 7.76 1.57 10.70
C LEU A 43 6.72 2.39 11.47
N GLN A 44 7.14 3.07 12.55
CA GLN A 44 6.30 3.94 13.35
C GLN A 44 5.73 5.09 12.51
N GLU A 45 6.57 5.81 11.76
CA GLU A 45 6.15 6.91 10.87
C GLU A 45 5.14 6.41 9.82
N CYS A 46 5.39 5.24 9.22
CA CYS A 46 4.48 4.66 8.24
C CYS A 46 3.10 4.36 8.86
N LEU A 47 3.06 3.74 10.03
CA LEU A 47 1.82 3.43 10.75
C LEU A 47 1.06 4.69 11.20
N GLN A 48 1.77 5.74 11.61
CA GLN A 48 1.18 7.03 12.00
C GLN A 48 0.58 7.78 10.81
N SER A 49 1.22 7.68 9.64
CA SER A 49 0.82 8.42 8.45
C SER A 49 -0.53 7.96 7.89
N ASP A 50 -0.73 6.66 7.76
CA ASP A 50 -1.97 6.06 7.27
C ASP A 50 -2.09 4.60 7.73
N LEU A 51 -2.71 4.42 8.89
CA LEU A 51 -2.91 3.11 9.49
C LEU A 51 -3.79 2.19 8.63
N LEU A 52 -4.81 2.73 7.96
CA LEU A 52 -5.73 1.92 7.14
C LEU A 52 -5.06 1.45 5.85
N ALA A 53 -4.26 2.30 5.20
CA ALA A 53 -3.48 1.87 4.05
C ALA A 53 -2.42 0.80 4.42
N CYS A 54 -1.84 0.90 5.62
CA CYS A 54 -0.95 -0.14 6.15
C CYS A 54 -1.70 -1.46 6.38
N ASP A 55 -2.88 -1.39 7.00
CA ASP A 55 -3.75 -2.54 7.28
C ASP A 55 -4.17 -3.26 5.99
N VAL A 56 -4.58 -2.52 4.95
CA VAL A 56 -4.91 -3.07 3.63
C VAL A 56 -3.69 -3.73 2.99
N ARG A 57 -2.52 -3.07 2.98
CA ARG A 57 -1.30 -3.64 2.41
C ARG A 57 -0.93 -4.95 3.10
N PHE A 58 -1.00 -4.97 4.42
CA PHE A 58 -0.70 -6.16 5.20
C PHE A 58 -1.72 -7.26 4.95
N SER A 59 -3.01 -6.93 4.84
CA SER A 59 -4.06 -7.89 4.52
C SER A 59 -3.89 -8.51 3.12
N LEU A 60 -3.52 -7.72 2.12
CA LEU A 60 -3.20 -8.23 0.78
C LEU A 60 -1.95 -9.13 0.80
N PHE A 61 -0.94 -8.79 1.60
CA PHE A 61 0.25 -9.63 1.80
C PHE A 61 -0.13 -10.97 2.44
N VAL A 62 -0.93 -10.96 3.51
CA VAL A 62 -1.39 -12.18 4.18
C VAL A 62 -2.25 -13.05 3.23
N ALA A 63 -3.13 -12.43 2.44
CA ALA A 63 -3.90 -13.15 1.42
C ALA A 63 -2.99 -13.83 0.37
N ALA A 64 -1.93 -13.14 -0.08
CA ALA A 64 -0.95 -13.70 -1.00
C ALA A 64 -0.12 -14.83 -0.37
N ALA A 65 0.24 -14.69 0.92
CA ALA A 65 0.98 -15.71 1.68
C ALA A 65 0.14 -16.97 1.92
N ASN A 66 -1.16 -16.81 2.20
CA ASN A 66 -2.11 -17.90 2.41
C ASN A 66 -2.45 -18.66 1.11
N SER A 67 -2.15 -18.12 -0.06
CA SER A 67 -2.43 -18.78 -1.34
C SER A 67 -1.47 -19.96 -1.55
N TYR A 68 -1.98 -21.07 -2.11
CA TYR A 68 -1.13 -22.17 -2.59
C TYR A 68 -0.13 -21.74 -3.68
N ARG A 69 -0.33 -20.54 -4.28
CA ARG A 69 0.54 -19.93 -5.29
C ARG A 69 1.47 -18.86 -4.70
N TYR A 70 1.74 -18.89 -3.40
CA TYR A 70 2.55 -17.85 -2.74
C TYR A 70 3.91 -17.61 -3.42
N GLU A 71 4.53 -18.62 -4.04
CA GLU A 71 5.83 -18.46 -4.73
C GLU A 71 5.77 -17.51 -5.94
N THR A 72 4.61 -17.41 -6.59
CA THR A 72 4.38 -16.49 -7.71
C THR A 72 3.74 -15.18 -7.26
N LEU A 73 2.92 -15.22 -6.20
CA LEU A 73 2.13 -14.07 -5.74
C LEU A 73 2.81 -13.23 -4.65
N LEU A 74 3.59 -13.84 -3.77
CA LEU A 74 4.24 -13.17 -2.64
C LEU A 74 5.55 -12.51 -3.09
N ARG A 75 5.44 -11.55 -4.01
CA ARG A 75 6.58 -10.85 -4.58
C ARG A 75 6.47 -9.36 -4.25
N PRO A 76 7.56 -8.69 -3.83
CA PRO A 76 8.81 -9.29 -3.37
C PRO A 76 8.59 -10.11 -2.08
N PHE A 77 9.41 -11.17 -1.93
CA PHE A 77 9.42 -12.00 -0.73
C PHE A 77 10.32 -11.36 0.35
N PRO A 78 9.88 -11.28 1.63
CA PRO A 78 10.70 -10.77 2.72
C PRO A 78 12.01 -11.57 2.89
N ARG A 79 13.15 -10.91 2.72
CA ARG A 79 14.47 -11.59 2.66
C ARG A 79 14.87 -12.26 3.97
N GLU A 80 14.37 -11.76 5.09
CA GLU A 80 14.62 -12.27 6.44
C GLU A 80 13.99 -13.65 6.66
N PHE A 81 13.07 -14.04 5.79
CA PHE A 81 12.35 -15.30 5.85
C PHE A 81 12.79 -16.28 4.75
N LEU A 82 13.96 -16.02 4.15
CA LEU A 82 14.61 -16.98 3.26
C LEU A 82 15.43 -17.96 4.11
N ASP A 83 15.40 -19.24 3.74
CA ASP A 83 16.27 -20.23 4.35
C ASP A 83 17.74 -20.05 3.88
N SER A 84 18.64 -20.90 4.41
CA SER A 84 20.06 -20.90 4.03
C SER A 84 20.30 -21.12 2.53
N GLU A 85 19.36 -21.74 1.83
CA GLU A 85 19.40 -22.01 0.39
C GLU A 85 18.67 -20.94 -0.44
N GLN A 86 18.32 -19.80 0.17
CA GLN A 86 17.57 -18.70 -0.45
C GLN A 86 16.16 -19.11 -0.91
N ARG A 87 15.57 -20.14 -0.32
CA ARG A 87 14.20 -20.54 -0.60
C ARG A 87 13.21 -19.88 0.36
N PRO A 88 12.00 -19.55 -0.10
CA PRO A 88 10.93 -19.05 0.76
C PRO A 88 10.58 -19.98 1.92
N ASN A 89 10.80 -19.54 3.17
CA ASN A 89 10.29 -20.24 4.35
C ASN A 89 8.91 -19.66 4.75
N ILE A 90 7.86 -20.16 4.09
CA ILE A 90 6.49 -19.71 4.35
C ILE A 90 6.00 -20.08 5.76
N GLY A 91 6.48 -21.19 6.33
CA GLY A 91 6.12 -21.63 7.68
C GLY A 91 6.54 -20.64 8.75
N ALA A 92 7.74 -20.06 8.62
CA ALA A 92 8.23 -19.01 9.51
C ALA A 92 7.37 -17.73 9.41
N ILE A 93 6.91 -17.37 8.20
CA ILE A 93 6.00 -16.23 8.01
C ILE A 93 4.68 -16.47 8.75
N PHE A 94 4.09 -17.66 8.65
CA PHE A 94 2.82 -17.95 9.34
C PHE A 94 2.92 -17.93 10.86
N GLN A 95 4.03 -18.44 11.42
CA GLN A 95 4.29 -18.34 12.85
C GLN A 95 4.32 -16.87 13.30
N VAL A 96 5.03 -16.02 12.54
CA VAL A 96 5.11 -14.60 12.86
C VAL A 96 3.76 -13.90 12.67
N ILE A 97 3.00 -14.18 11.61
CA ILE A 97 1.67 -13.60 11.38
C ILE A 97 0.72 -13.93 12.55
N ALA A 98 0.80 -15.13 13.11
CA ALA A 98 -0.02 -15.54 14.25
C ALA A 98 0.29 -14.74 15.53
N ASP A 99 1.53 -14.29 15.69
CA ASP A 99 2.00 -13.50 16.84
C ASP A 99 1.81 -11.98 16.67
N ILE A 100 1.37 -11.52 15.49
CA ILE A 100 1.18 -10.08 15.22
C ILE A 100 -0.15 -9.61 15.79
N ASP A 101 -0.06 -8.74 16.79
CA ASP A 101 -1.19 -7.98 17.30
C ASP A 101 -1.78 -7.02 16.25
N ARG A 102 -2.99 -6.51 16.51
CA ARG A 102 -3.63 -5.51 15.66
C ARG A 102 -2.71 -4.28 15.51
N LEU A 103 -2.63 -3.69 14.31
CA LEU A 103 -1.63 -2.65 14.01
C LEU A 103 -1.77 -1.40 14.91
N GLU A 104 -2.99 -1.09 15.37
CA GLU A 104 -3.23 -0.02 16.35
C GLU A 104 -2.59 -0.29 17.72
N VAL A 105 -2.54 -1.55 18.16
CA VAL A 105 -1.89 -1.95 19.41
C VAL A 105 -0.38 -1.81 19.26
N ILE A 106 0.15 -2.25 18.12
CA ILE A 106 1.56 -2.10 17.78
C ILE A 106 1.94 -0.62 17.75
N LEU A 107 1.16 0.22 17.08
CA LEU A 107 1.39 1.65 17.03
C LEU A 107 1.39 2.30 18.43
N ASP A 108 0.42 2.00 19.29
CA ASP A 108 0.39 2.53 20.66
C ASP A 108 1.61 2.11 21.48
N GLN A 109 2.10 0.87 21.32
CA GLN A 109 3.34 0.44 21.99
C GLN A 109 4.59 1.13 21.44
N LEU A 110 4.67 1.33 20.12
CA LEU A 110 5.78 2.06 19.50
C LEU A 110 5.80 3.54 19.92
N ASP A 111 4.63 4.18 20.02
CA ASP A 111 4.48 5.56 20.49
C ASP A 111 4.90 5.72 21.96
N ARG A 112 4.73 4.69 22.78
CA ARG A 112 5.20 4.64 24.17
C ARG A 112 6.69 4.31 24.30
N GLY A 113 7.37 4.01 23.19
CA GLY A 113 8.77 3.60 23.19
C GLY A 113 9.02 2.16 23.67
N ASN A 114 7.99 1.32 23.73
CA ASN A 114 8.07 -0.06 24.18
C ASN A 114 8.55 -1.00 23.06
N TYR A 115 9.64 -0.66 22.37
CA TYR A 115 10.12 -1.41 21.20
C TYR A 115 10.48 -2.88 21.51
N GLY A 116 10.87 -3.18 22.75
CA GLY A 116 11.28 -4.53 23.18
C GLY A 116 10.14 -5.50 23.50
N CYS A 117 8.87 -5.08 23.41
CA CYS A 117 7.74 -5.97 23.70
C CYS A 117 7.39 -6.93 22.54
N TYR A 118 7.93 -6.69 21.35
CA TYR A 118 7.71 -7.53 20.17
C TYR A 118 8.98 -8.28 19.78
N HIS A 119 8.80 -9.50 19.29
CA HIS A 119 9.88 -10.28 18.72
C HIS A 119 10.46 -9.59 17.47
N VAL A 120 11.77 -9.70 17.25
CA VAL A 120 12.47 -9.06 16.13
C VAL A 120 11.85 -9.45 14.78
N ASN A 121 11.48 -10.72 14.61
CA ASN A 121 10.83 -11.21 13.39
C ASN A 121 9.50 -10.51 13.07
N VAL A 122 8.70 -10.16 14.08
CA VAL A 122 7.44 -9.41 13.88
C VAL A 122 7.75 -8.04 13.30
N LEU A 123 8.65 -7.30 13.95
CA LEU A 123 9.02 -5.96 13.53
C LEU A 123 9.71 -5.96 12.16
N SER A 124 10.55 -6.96 11.90
CA SER A 124 11.23 -7.16 10.62
C SER A 124 10.24 -7.47 9.49
N LEU A 125 9.24 -8.31 9.73
CA LEU A 125 8.19 -8.61 8.74
C LEU A 125 7.35 -7.37 8.44
N LEU A 126 6.91 -6.65 9.47
CA LEU A 126 6.14 -5.42 9.31
C LEU A 126 6.94 -4.34 8.56
N HIS A 127 8.22 -4.16 8.91
CA HIS A 127 9.10 -3.25 8.17
C HIS A 127 9.29 -3.69 6.72
N ALA A 128 9.44 -4.99 6.45
CA ALA A 128 9.51 -5.53 5.10
C ALA A 128 8.29 -5.13 4.27
N VAL A 129 7.11 -5.47 4.77
CA VAL A 129 5.86 -5.36 4.02
C VAL A 129 5.38 -3.91 3.95
N LEU A 130 5.41 -3.18 5.05
CA LEU A 130 4.84 -1.83 5.10
C LEU A 130 5.78 -0.78 4.55
N VAL A 131 7.07 -0.85 4.90
CA VAL A 131 8.06 0.15 4.51
C VAL A 131 8.72 -0.24 3.18
N ARG A 132 9.47 -1.34 3.14
CA ARG A 132 10.27 -1.68 1.95
C ARG A 132 9.41 -1.98 0.72
N HIS A 133 8.31 -2.70 0.89
CA HIS A 133 7.40 -2.94 -0.25
C HIS A 133 6.54 -1.69 -0.54
N GLY A 134 6.25 -0.87 0.48
CA GLY A 134 5.62 0.45 0.34
C GLY A 134 6.42 1.43 -0.52
N GLU A 135 7.75 1.33 -0.56
CA GLU A 135 8.59 2.15 -1.46
C GLU A 135 8.31 1.91 -2.95
N ARG A 136 7.73 0.75 -3.30
CA ARG A 136 7.35 0.41 -4.69
C ARG A 136 6.01 1.01 -5.06
N VAL A 137 5.08 1.01 -4.11
CA VAL A 137 3.73 1.54 -4.26
C VAL A 137 3.26 2.15 -2.95
N ALA A 138 3.04 3.47 -2.99
CA ALA A 138 2.39 4.19 -1.91
C ALA A 138 0.88 3.99 -2.00
N LEU A 139 0.26 3.79 -0.84
CA LEU A 139 -1.18 3.62 -0.69
C LEU A 139 -1.67 4.72 0.23
N SER A 140 -2.76 5.38 -0.15
CA SER A 140 -3.40 6.44 0.62
C SER A 140 -4.90 6.18 0.74
N THR A 141 -5.42 6.25 1.96
CA THR A 141 -6.83 6.06 2.24
C THR A 141 -7.62 7.31 1.88
N LEU A 142 -8.64 7.16 1.04
CA LEU A 142 -9.59 8.23 0.75
C LEU A 142 -10.67 8.28 1.83
N ARG A 143 -11.11 9.49 2.18
CA ARG A 143 -12.22 9.66 3.12
C ARG A 143 -13.54 9.39 2.41
N PRO A 144 -14.58 8.88 3.11
CA PRO A 144 -15.89 8.64 2.51
C PRO A 144 -16.51 9.86 1.82
N SER A 145 -16.21 11.08 2.30
CA SER A 145 -16.66 12.33 1.66
C SER A 145 -16.07 12.57 0.27
N GLU A 146 -14.93 11.95 -0.04
CA GLU A 146 -14.19 12.12 -1.30
C GLU A 146 -14.64 11.10 -2.36
N PHE A 147 -15.49 10.13 -2.01
CA PHE A 147 -15.90 9.06 -2.92
C PHE A 147 -16.76 9.60 -4.07
N THR A 148 -17.70 10.50 -3.78
CA THR A 148 -18.56 11.12 -4.80
C THR A 148 -17.74 11.94 -5.80
N ASP A 149 -16.76 12.70 -5.29
CA ASP A 149 -15.87 13.50 -6.14
C ASP A 149 -15.00 12.62 -7.03
N LEU A 150 -14.54 11.47 -6.50
CA LEU A 150 -13.80 10.47 -7.27
C LEU A 150 -14.65 9.90 -8.41
N TYR A 151 -15.88 9.46 -8.14
CA TYR A 151 -16.76 8.91 -9.17
C TYR A 151 -17.08 9.94 -10.27
N ALA A 152 -17.32 11.19 -9.88
CA ALA A 152 -17.52 12.29 -10.82
C ALA A 152 -16.26 12.57 -11.66
N HIS A 153 -15.07 12.55 -11.04
CA HIS A 153 -13.79 12.77 -11.72
C HIS A 153 -13.49 11.68 -12.75
N LEU A 154 -13.70 10.42 -12.37
CA LEU A 154 -13.48 9.26 -13.23
C LEU A 154 -14.61 9.04 -14.25
N GLN A 155 -15.71 9.82 -14.14
CA GLN A 155 -16.91 9.70 -14.97
C GLN A 155 -17.56 8.30 -14.88
N ILE A 156 -17.53 7.72 -13.68
CA ILE A 156 -18.11 6.41 -13.38
C ILE A 156 -19.42 6.62 -12.63
N GLY A 157 -20.41 5.77 -12.88
CA GLY A 157 -21.60 5.70 -12.02
C GLY A 157 -21.23 5.30 -10.59
N ALA A 158 -21.98 5.79 -9.60
CA ALA A 158 -21.83 5.26 -8.25
C ALA A 158 -22.20 3.76 -8.25
N PRO A 159 -21.37 2.89 -7.64
CA PRO A 159 -21.66 1.46 -7.60
C PRO A 159 -22.94 1.19 -6.79
N GLN A 160 -23.65 0.10 -7.12
CA GLN A 160 -24.86 -0.28 -6.37
C GLN A 160 -24.54 -0.60 -4.92
N VAL A 161 -23.41 -1.26 -4.69
CA VAL A 161 -22.87 -1.50 -3.35
C VAL A 161 -21.72 -0.53 -3.12
N ALA A 162 -21.82 0.30 -2.08
CA ALA A 162 -20.75 1.23 -1.75
C ALA A 162 -19.55 0.47 -1.14
N PRO A 163 -18.31 0.76 -1.57
CA PRO A 163 -17.12 0.19 -0.96
C PRO A 163 -16.98 0.68 0.49
N THR A 164 -16.54 -0.21 1.37
CA THR A 164 -16.24 0.11 2.77
C THR A 164 -15.09 1.10 2.87
N GLN A 165 -14.06 0.92 2.04
CA GLN A 165 -12.88 1.78 1.97
C GLN A 165 -12.41 1.91 0.52
N ILE A 166 -11.85 3.07 0.16
CA ILE A 166 -11.18 3.27 -1.12
C ILE A 166 -9.74 3.69 -0.84
N ILE A 167 -8.80 2.97 -1.46
CA ILE A 167 -7.38 3.26 -1.37
C ILE A 167 -6.90 3.77 -2.72
N GLU A 168 -6.31 4.95 -2.73
CA GLU A 168 -5.58 5.49 -3.86
C GLU A 168 -4.19 4.84 -3.94
N VAL A 169 -3.80 4.49 -5.16
CA VAL A 169 -2.56 3.80 -5.47
C VAL A 169 -1.64 4.75 -6.22
N THR A 170 -0.54 5.14 -5.57
CA THR A 170 0.49 5.97 -6.18
C THR A 170 1.73 5.12 -6.46
N PRO A 171 1.99 4.74 -7.72
CA PRO A 171 3.15 3.92 -8.04
C PRO A 171 4.45 4.74 -8.01
N SER A 172 5.53 4.07 -7.65
CA SER A 172 6.86 4.68 -7.62
C SER A 172 7.49 4.74 -9.00
N LEU A 173 7.96 5.92 -9.41
CA LEU A 173 8.74 6.11 -10.64
C LEU A 173 10.08 5.36 -10.64
N ARG A 174 10.47 4.76 -9.51
CA ARG A 174 11.66 3.90 -9.42
C ARG A 174 11.41 2.52 -10.03
N CYS A 175 10.16 2.09 -10.14
CA CYS A 175 9.77 0.79 -10.67
C CYS A 175 9.88 0.76 -12.20
N SER A 176 10.44 -0.32 -12.76
CA SER A 176 10.59 -0.51 -14.21
C SER A 176 9.24 -0.54 -14.92
N HIS A 177 8.26 -1.25 -14.35
CA HIS A 177 6.90 -1.32 -14.86
C HIS A 177 6.25 0.06 -14.98
N THR A 178 6.33 0.91 -13.95
CA THR A 178 5.78 2.28 -13.98
C THR A 178 6.43 3.16 -15.06
N LYS A 179 7.74 3.00 -15.29
CA LYS A 179 8.44 3.69 -16.38
C LYS A 179 7.95 3.23 -17.75
N ALA A 180 7.77 1.91 -17.93
CA ALA A 180 7.26 1.34 -19.18
C ALA A 180 5.84 1.84 -19.47
N TYR A 181 4.95 1.80 -18.47
CA TYR A 181 3.59 2.33 -18.59
C TYR A 181 3.58 3.83 -18.92
N THR A 182 4.42 4.63 -18.25
CA THR A 182 4.50 6.08 -18.50
C THR A 182 4.93 6.37 -19.94
N ALA A 183 5.91 5.63 -20.47
CA ALA A 183 6.37 5.78 -21.85
C ALA A 183 5.29 5.40 -22.89
N LEU A 184 4.44 4.42 -22.58
CA LEU A 184 3.32 4.03 -23.44
C LEU A 184 2.16 5.03 -23.35
N ARG A 185 1.87 5.53 -22.14
CA ARG A 185 0.84 6.54 -21.87
C ARG A 185 1.04 7.84 -22.65
N GLU A 186 2.29 8.24 -22.92
CA GLU A 186 2.58 9.42 -23.74
C GLU A 186 2.23 9.24 -25.23
N ARG A 187 2.15 8.00 -25.71
CA ARG A 187 2.00 7.68 -27.14
C ARG A 187 0.58 7.27 -27.53
N TYR A 188 -0.18 6.74 -26.59
CA TYR A 188 -1.46 6.09 -26.84
C TYR A 188 -2.52 6.60 -25.86
N PRO A 189 -3.81 6.58 -26.25
CA PRO A 189 -4.88 7.02 -25.36
C PRO A 189 -5.07 6.05 -24.19
N VAL A 190 -5.32 6.62 -23.01
CA VAL A 190 -5.61 5.89 -21.77
C VAL A 190 -7.11 5.77 -21.57
N ARG A 191 -7.54 4.62 -21.05
CA ARG A 191 -8.90 4.36 -20.59
C ARG A 191 -8.88 3.71 -19.22
N ILE A 192 -10.04 3.65 -18.58
CA ILE A 192 -10.24 3.04 -17.28
C ILE A 192 -11.06 1.77 -17.46
N GLY A 193 -10.71 0.72 -16.72
CA GLY A 193 -11.48 -0.51 -16.59
C GLY A 193 -11.43 -1.04 -15.16
N PHE A 194 -12.31 -1.98 -14.85
CA PHE A 194 -12.44 -2.55 -13.51
C PHE A 194 -12.00 -4.00 -13.50
N TYR A 195 -11.15 -4.34 -12.54
CA TYR A 195 -10.65 -5.69 -12.35
C TYR A 195 -11.19 -6.28 -11.06
N GLY A 196 -12.02 -7.31 -11.20
CA GLY A 196 -12.57 -8.12 -10.11
C GLY A 196 -11.72 -9.33 -9.77
N GLY A 197 -10.49 -9.11 -9.32
CA GLY A 197 -9.55 -10.19 -9.02
C GLY A 197 -9.60 -10.72 -7.59
N ARG A 198 -8.93 -11.84 -7.34
CA ARG A 198 -8.68 -12.33 -5.98
C ARG A 198 -7.70 -11.41 -5.26
N ALA A 199 -7.91 -11.15 -3.97
CA ALA A 199 -7.03 -10.30 -3.16
C ALA A 199 -5.55 -10.73 -3.20
N GLU A 200 -5.29 -12.05 -3.19
CA GLU A 200 -3.96 -12.65 -3.32
C GLU A 200 -3.19 -12.22 -4.59
N GLN A 201 -3.91 -11.94 -5.69
CA GLN A 201 -3.31 -11.54 -6.96
C GLN A 201 -2.98 -10.04 -6.98
N LEU A 202 -3.82 -9.22 -6.33
CA LEU A 202 -3.65 -7.78 -6.29
C LEU A 202 -2.34 -7.39 -5.60
N TYR A 203 -1.90 -8.13 -4.58
CA TYR A 203 -0.63 -7.86 -3.93
C TYR A 203 0.54 -7.87 -4.94
N ALA A 204 0.66 -8.94 -5.74
CA ALA A 204 1.71 -9.08 -6.76
C ALA A 204 1.57 -8.02 -7.88
N MET A 205 0.34 -7.74 -8.29
CA MET A 205 0.05 -6.72 -9.31
C MET A 205 0.49 -5.34 -8.85
N LEU A 206 0.26 -4.99 -7.58
CA LEU A 206 0.66 -3.69 -7.04
C LEU A 206 2.19 -3.59 -6.93
N THR A 207 2.85 -4.56 -6.29
CA THR A 207 4.28 -4.45 -5.95
C THR A 207 5.22 -4.68 -7.13
N VAL A 208 4.88 -5.60 -8.03
CA VAL A 208 5.73 -5.99 -9.17
C VAL A 208 5.19 -5.48 -10.50
N GLY A 209 3.87 -5.25 -10.62
CA GLY A 209 3.25 -4.91 -11.90
C GLY A 209 3.22 -6.10 -12.84
N CYS A 210 2.89 -7.30 -12.35
CA CYS A 210 2.78 -8.52 -13.16
C CYS A 210 1.31 -8.96 -13.32
N LEU A 211 0.97 -9.51 -14.48
CA LEU A 211 -0.35 -10.12 -14.70
C LEU A 211 -0.46 -11.50 -14.02
N PRO A 212 -1.69 -11.96 -13.73
CA PRO A 212 -1.94 -13.34 -13.33
C PRO A 212 -1.33 -14.34 -14.33
N THR A 213 -0.65 -15.35 -13.82
CA THR A 213 0.12 -16.29 -14.67
C THR A 213 -0.81 -17.08 -15.60
N HIS A 214 -0.49 -17.10 -16.89
CA HIS A 214 -1.13 -17.88 -17.97
C HIS A 214 -2.50 -17.38 -18.48
N THR A 215 -2.97 -16.20 -18.10
CA THR A 215 -4.22 -15.64 -18.61
C THR A 215 -4.07 -14.15 -18.94
N ALA A 216 -4.69 -13.70 -20.02
CA ALA A 216 -4.89 -12.28 -20.25
C ALA A 216 -5.72 -11.69 -19.10
N LEU A 217 -5.43 -10.45 -18.72
CA LEU A 217 -6.20 -9.75 -17.70
C LEU A 217 -7.49 -9.24 -18.32
N GLU A 218 -8.63 -9.73 -17.84
CA GLU A 218 -9.95 -9.29 -18.27
C GLU A 218 -10.43 -8.14 -17.39
N LEU A 219 -10.74 -7.01 -18.01
CA LEU A 219 -11.32 -5.84 -17.38
C LEU A 219 -12.79 -5.72 -17.78
N SER A 220 -13.62 -5.38 -16.79
CA SER A 220 -15.03 -5.03 -16.97
C SER A 220 -15.17 -3.51 -17.16
N ARG A 221 -16.29 -3.08 -17.76
CA ARG A 221 -16.62 -1.65 -17.92
C ARG A 221 -17.39 -1.08 -16.75
N ASP A 222 -17.97 -1.95 -15.94
CA ASP A 222 -18.76 -1.57 -14.78
C ASP A 222 -18.13 -2.13 -13.50
N VAL A 223 -18.27 -1.37 -12.41
CA VAL A 223 -17.78 -1.74 -11.08
C VAL A 223 -18.56 -2.92 -10.55
N ASP A 224 -19.88 -2.92 -10.71
CA ASP A 224 -20.76 -3.94 -10.16
C ASP A 224 -20.54 -5.30 -10.87
N GLU A 225 -20.29 -5.28 -12.18
CA GLU A 225 -19.89 -6.46 -12.95
C GLU A 225 -18.53 -7.01 -12.47
N ALA A 226 -17.54 -6.14 -12.27
CA ALA A 226 -16.26 -6.56 -11.70
C ALA A 226 -16.42 -7.12 -10.27
N LEU A 227 -17.30 -6.54 -9.47
CA LEU A 227 -17.56 -7.02 -8.12
C LEU A 227 -18.14 -8.44 -8.13
N GLN A 228 -19.04 -8.76 -9.06
CA GLN A 228 -19.57 -10.13 -9.21
C GLN A 228 -18.47 -11.16 -9.52
N HIS A 229 -17.41 -10.76 -10.23
CA HIS A 229 -16.26 -11.60 -10.53
C HIS A 229 -15.23 -11.66 -9.40
N SER A 230 -15.29 -10.75 -8.42
CA SER A 230 -14.38 -10.70 -7.27
C SER A 230 -14.87 -11.60 -6.13
N PRO A 231 -14.23 -12.76 -5.88
CA PRO A 231 -14.61 -13.63 -4.78
C PRO A 231 -14.11 -13.07 -3.44
N GLU A 232 -14.79 -13.46 -2.35
CA GLU A 232 -14.32 -13.22 -0.99
C GLU A 232 -13.03 -14.00 -0.73
N ALA A 233 -12.02 -13.31 -0.22
CA ALA A 233 -10.73 -13.87 0.12
C ALA A 233 -10.39 -13.62 1.59
N PRO A 234 -9.78 -14.60 2.28
CA PRO A 234 -9.28 -14.39 3.63
C PRO A 234 -8.08 -13.44 3.60
N GLY A 235 -8.23 -12.32 4.30
CA GLY A 235 -7.17 -11.36 4.54
C GLY A 235 -6.44 -11.68 5.84
N TRP A 236 -6.18 -10.64 6.63
CA TRP A 236 -5.56 -10.78 7.95
C TRP A 236 -6.63 -10.72 9.05
N GLY A 237 -6.63 -11.70 9.97
CA GLY A 237 -7.65 -11.77 11.04
C GLY A 237 -7.66 -10.57 11.99
N GLY A 238 -6.52 -9.87 12.14
CA GLY A 238 -6.41 -8.65 12.92
C GLY A 238 -6.80 -7.36 12.18
N SER A 239 -7.20 -7.47 10.91
CA SER A 239 -7.44 -6.33 10.01
C SER A 239 -8.62 -5.46 10.46
N ARG A 240 -8.44 -4.15 10.35
CA ARG A 240 -9.53 -3.16 10.51
C ARG A 240 -10.53 -3.19 9.36
N CYS A 241 -10.13 -3.67 8.20
CA CYS A 241 -11.00 -3.84 7.03
C CYS A 241 -11.82 -5.14 7.08
N GLY A 242 -11.62 -5.98 8.10
CA GLY A 242 -12.31 -7.26 8.25
C GLY A 242 -11.45 -8.45 7.82
N ALA A 243 -11.78 -9.63 8.34
CA ALA A 243 -11.03 -10.86 8.05
C ALA A 243 -11.28 -11.40 6.64
N LEU A 244 -12.43 -11.08 6.05
CA LEU A 244 -12.80 -11.42 4.67
C LEU A 244 -12.91 -10.13 3.85
N LEU A 245 -12.21 -10.11 2.72
CA LEU A 245 -12.14 -8.95 1.83
C LEU A 245 -12.54 -9.36 0.42
N ARG A 246 -13.39 -8.54 -0.22
CA ARG A 246 -13.52 -8.49 -1.68
C ARG A 246 -12.85 -7.22 -2.15
N CYS A 247 -12.13 -7.32 -3.26
CA CYS A 247 -11.36 -6.22 -3.80
C CYS A 247 -11.67 -6.03 -5.28
N VAL A 248 -11.93 -4.80 -5.67
CA VAL A 248 -12.05 -4.40 -7.08
C VAL A 248 -11.01 -3.32 -7.35
N ALA A 249 -10.15 -3.54 -8.34
CA ALA A 249 -9.14 -2.57 -8.73
C ALA A 249 -9.65 -1.71 -9.89
N ILE A 250 -9.48 -0.40 -9.79
CA ILE A 250 -9.64 0.54 -10.90
C ILE A 250 -8.30 0.61 -11.61
N VAL A 251 -8.30 0.16 -12.86
CA VAL A 251 -7.10 0.01 -13.68
C VAL A 251 -7.14 1.02 -14.82
N GLU A 252 -6.14 1.88 -14.89
CA GLU A 252 -5.85 2.63 -16.10
C GLU A 252 -5.09 1.74 -17.07
N TYR A 253 -5.51 1.72 -18.33
CA TYR A 253 -4.86 0.94 -19.36
C TYR A 253 -4.68 1.73 -20.66
N VAL A 254 -3.57 1.44 -21.33
CA VAL A 254 -3.18 2.07 -22.59
C VAL A 254 -3.70 1.27 -23.77
N LEU A 255 -4.37 1.92 -24.72
CA LEU A 255 -4.91 1.27 -25.92
C LEU A 255 -3.82 1.04 -26.98
N GLN A 256 -2.98 0.05 -26.75
CA GLN A 256 -2.05 -0.47 -27.77
C GLN A 256 -2.70 -1.65 -28.52
N PRO A 257 -2.95 -1.54 -29.85
CA PRO A 257 -3.70 -2.56 -30.60
C PRO A 257 -3.10 -3.98 -30.59
N GLU A 258 -1.80 -4.10 -30.36
CA GLU A 258 -1.08 -5.38 -30.33
C GLU A 258 -1.23 -6.11 -28.99
N MET A 259 -1.42 -5.37 -27.90
CA MET A 259 -1.38 -5.88 -26.52
C MET A 259 -2.73 -5.84 -25.82
N VAL A 260 -3.66 -5.03 -26.33
CA VAL A 260 -5.00 -4.86 -25.76
C VAL A 260 -6.03 -5.19 -26.83
N SER A 261 -6.86 -6.18 -26.54
CA SER A 261 -7.99 -6.53 -27.39
C SER A 261 -9.30 -6.17 -26.70
N VAL A 262 -10.15 -5.43 -27.42
CA VAL A 262 -11.47 -5.05 -26.93
C VAL A 262 -12.48 -5.95 -27.62
N GLU A 263 -13.20 -6.75 -26.83
CA GLU A 263 -14.24 -7.60 -27.41
C GLU A 263 -15.34 -6.74 -28.03
N ARG A 264 -15.66 -7.02 -29.30
CA ARG A 264 -16.71 -6.33 -30.05
C ARG A 264 -18.10 -6.93 -29.82
N ASN A 265 -18.19 -8.01 -29.05
CA ASN A 265 -19.38 -8.87 -28.94
C ASN A 265 -20.45 -8.34 -27.95
N GLY A 266 -20.43 -7.04 -27.61
CA GLY A 266 -21.45 -6.41 -26.78
C GLY A 266 -21.27 -6.55 -25.26
N THR A 267 -20.42 -7.47 -24.80
CA THR A 267 -20.04 -7.66 -23.38
C THR A 267 -19.15 -6.52 -22.86
N GLY A 268 -18.43 -5.84 -23.75
CA GLY A 268 -17.62 -4.68 -23.39
C GLY A 268 -16.31 -5.01 -22.65
N HIS A 269 -16.01 -6.28 -22.39
CA HIS A 269 -14.76 -6.71 -21.76
C HIS A 269 -13.53 -6.33 -22.58
N VAL A 270 -12.45 -6.07 -21.85
CA VAL A 270 -11.14 -5.74 -22.42
C VAL A 270 -10.14 -6.76 -21.92
N SER A 271 -9.46 -7.46 -22.82
CA SER A 271 -8.40 -8.39 -22.47
C SER A 271 -7.04 -7.76 -22.73
N ILE A 272 -6.17 -7.86 -21.74
CA ILE A 272 -4.83 -7.27 -21.76
C ILE A 272 -3.79 -8.38 -21.65
N ALA A 273 -2.90 -8.45 -22.64
CA ALA A 273 -1.88 -9.48 -22.73
C ALA A 273 -0.56 -9.11 -22.05
N ASP A 274 -0.24 -7.82 -21.94
CA ASP A 274 1.01 -7.35 -21.32
C ASP A 274 0.74 -6.45 -20.10
N ALA A 275 1.52 -6.67 -19.04
CA ALA A 275 1.44 -5.89 -17.82
C ALA A 275 1.88 -4.44 -18.04
N SER A 276 2.79 -4.18 -18.98
CA SER A 276 3.30 -2.83 -19.26
C SER A 276 2.20 -1.84 -19.67
N CYS A 277 1.06 -2.33 -20.16
CA CYS A 277 -0.05 -1.52 -20.61
C CYS A 277 -0.99 -1.07 -19.49
N ILE A 278 -0.81 -1.54 -18.25
CA ILE A 278 -1.74 -1.27 -17.14
C ILE A 278 -1.06 -0.55 -15.99
N GLN A 279 -1.86 0.19 -15.23
CA GLN A 279 -1.51 0.71 -13.93
C GLN A 279 -2.75 0.72 -13.04
N ILE A 280 -2.63 0.24 -11.80
CA ILE A 280 -3.72 0.33 -10.81
C ILE A 280 -3.70 1.75 -10.22
N SER A 281 -4.83 2.45 -10.27
CA SER A 281 -4.97 3.81 -9.71
C SER A 281 -5.74 3.82 -8.39
N TYR A 282 -6.75 2.95 -8.23
CA TYR A 282 -7.52 2.84 -7.00
C TYR A 282 -7.88 1.39 -6.68
N LEU A 283 -8.07 1.10 -5.39
CA LEU A 283 -8.58 -0.16 -4.88
C LEU A 283 -9.85 0.11 -4.09
N LEU A 284 -10.94 -0.52 -4.50
CA LEU A 284 -12.22 -0.54 -3.82
C LEU A 284 -12.26 -1.79 -2.96
N LEU A 285 -12.38 -1.62 -1.64
CA LEU A 285 -12.46 -2.71 -0.68
C LEU A 285 -13.87 -2.84 -0.15
N PHE A 286 -14.38 -4.06 -0.17
CA PHE A 286 -15.65 -4.47 0.42
C PHE A 286 -15.31 -5.48 1.50
N GLY A 287 -15.16 -4.96 2.71
CA GLY A 287 -14.89 -5.75 3.89
C GLY A 287 -16.17 -5.96 4.68
N GLN A 288 -16.33 -7.15 5.27
CA GLN A 288 -17.33 -7.36 6.30
C GLN A 288 -16.90 -6.57 7.54
N ASN A 289 -17.44 -5.36 7.69
CA ASN A 289 -17.48 -4.74 9.01
C ASN A 289 -18.45 -5.59 9.85
N CYS A 290 -18.11 -5.83 11.12
CA CYS A 290 -18.95 -6.49 12.11
C CYS A 290 -20.21 -5.66 12.49
N GLU A 291 -20.83 -4.99 11.52
CA GLU A 291 -22.00 -4.11 11.68
C GLU A 291 -23.15 -4.45 10.72
N SER A 292 -23.05 -5.54 9.95
CA SER A 292 -24.12 -5.95 9.03
C SER A 292 -24.56 -7.40 9.27
N ASP A 293 -25.04 -7.67 10.48
CA ASP A 293 -26.06 -8.70 10.77
C ASP A 293 -27.24 -8.00 11.46
N GLU A 294 -27.90 -7.10 10.74
CA GLU A 294 -29.29 -6.70 11.04
C GLU A 294 -30.19 -7.20 9.90
N SER A 295 -30.22 -8.51 9.75
CA SER A 295 -31.32 -9.20 9.08
C SER A 295 -31.36 -10.63 9.60
N ASP A 296 -31.83 -10.79 10.84
CA ASP A 296 -32.70 -11.89 11.23
C ASP A 296 -33.30 -11.60 12.62
N GLU A 297 -34.63 -11.66 12.70
CA GLU A 297 -35.40 -11.51 13.92
C GLU A 297 -35.05 -12.64 14.90
N CYS A 298 -34.62 -12.32 16.13
CA CYS A 298 -35.19 -12.77 17.42
C CYS A 298 -34.24 -12.49 18.61
N ASP A 299 -34.85 -11.95 19.67
CA ASP A 299 -34.42 -11.81 21.08
C ASP A 299 -33.34 -10.78 21.50
N GLU A 300 -33.85 -9.77 22.20
CA GLU A 300 -33.13 -8.72 22.90
C GLU A 300 -32.57 -9.16 24.26
N SER A 301 -31.51 -8.43 24.66
CA SER A 301 -30.89 -8.30 25.99
C SER A 301 -29.90 -9.42 26.33
N VAL A 302 -28.58 -9.17 26.32
CA VAL A 302 -27.89 -8.43 27.41
C VAL A 302 -26.53 -7.81 26.99
N GLU A 303 -26.02 -7.99 25.76
CA GLU A 303 -24.64 -7.56 25.41
C GLU A 303 -24.50 -6.20 24.69
N ARG A 304 -25.60 -5.47 24.46
CA ARG A 304 -25.61 -4.19 23.72
C ARG A 304 -24.97 -2.98 24.43
N ARG A 305 -24.20 -3.15 25.51
CA ARG A 305 -23.59 -2.03 26.27
C ARG A 305 -22.07 -1.91 26.24
N GLN A 306 -21.33 -2.82 25.59
CA GLN A 306 -19.86 -2.76 25.60
C GLN A 306 -19.19 -2.43 24.26
N CYS A 307 -19.82 -2.66 23.10
CA CYS A 307 -19.17 -2.42 21.81
C CYS A 307 -19.48 -1.06 21.13
N SER A 308 -20.41 -0.26 21.65
CA SER A 308 -20.73 1.07 21.10
C SER A 308 -19.83 2.21 21.57
N ARG A 309 -18.66 1.91 22.18
CA ARG A 309 -17.71 2.91 22.69
C ARG A 309 -16.40 3.09 21.92
N LEU A 310 -16.14 2.31 20.87
CA LEU A 310 -14.86 2.36 20.14
C LEU A 310 -14.90 2.95 18.73
N VAL A 311 -16.07 3.40 18.24
CA VAL A 311 -16.12 4.30 17.07
C VAL A 311 -16.01 5.74 17.54
N ARG A 312 -14.81 6.07 18.02
CA ARG A 312 -14.34 7.45 18.06
C ARG A 312 -12.98 7.42 17.39
N GLN A 313 -12.93 7.87 16.13
CA GLN A 313 -11.67 8.35 15.59
C GLN A 313 -11.02 9.26 16.65
N PRO A 314 -9.72 9.13 16.94
CA PRO A 314 -9.07 10.14 17.74
C PRO A 314 -9.27 11.44 16.99
N LYS A 315 -10.12 12.33 17.53
CA LYS A 315 -10.05 13.74 17.19
C LYS A 315 -8.59 14.09 17.36
N PHE A 316 -7.94 14.55 16.28
CA PHE A 316 -6.61 15.16 16.31
C PHE A 316 -6.51 16.00 17.58
N LYS A 317 -5.88 15.46 18.62
CA LYS A 317 -5.45 16.24 19.76
C LYS A 317 -4.16 16.85 19.30
N ILE A 318 -4.28 18.01 18.65
CA ILE A 318 -3.14 18.88 18.41
C ILE A 318 -2.52 19.10 19.80
N ASN A 319 -1.35 18.52 20.01
CA ASN A 319 -0.59 18.68 21.24
C ASN A 319 -0.09 20.12 21.24
N LEU A 320 -0.91 21.03 21.79
CA LEU A 320 -0.70 22.47 21.76
C LEU A 320 0.69 22.85 22.27
N THR A 321 1.25 22.06 23.18
CA THR A 321 2.60 22.19 23.73
C THR A 321 3.70 21.90 22.69
N GLU A 322 3.52 20.90 21.83
CA GLU A 322 4.46 20.58 20.74
C GLU A 322 4.36 21.58 19.60
N VAL A 323 3.14 22.03 19.27
CA VAL A 323 2.93 23.12 18.30
C VAL A 323 3.50 24.43 18.83
N LEU A 324 3.33 24.76 20.12
CA LEU A 324 3.93 25.93 20.74
C LEU A 324 5.47 25.85 20.71
N ARG A 325 6.06 24.70 21.04
CA ARG A 325 7.51 24.50 21.02
C ARG A 325 8.08 24.58 19.59
N TRP A 326 7.36 24.05 18.60
CA TRP A 326 7.73 24.18 17.19
C TRP A 326 7.60 25.62 16.69
N MET A 327 6.53 26.32 17.08
CA MET A 327 6.28 27.72 16.73
C MET A 327 7.34 28.64 17.36
N GLU A 328 7.76 28.36 18.58
CA GLU A 328 8.82 29.10 19.28
C GLU A 328 10.19 28.87 18.62
N SER A 329 10.46 27.64 18.18
CA SER A 329 11.68 27.28 17.43
C SER A 329 11.72 27.93 16.04
N ASN A 330 10.57 28.20 15.43
CA ASN A 330 10.45 28.77 14.08
C ASN A 330 9.90 30.21 14.04
N LYS A 331 9.95 30.93 15.18
CA LYS A 331 9.30 32.24 15.35
C LYS A 331 9.68 33.27 14.29
N TYR A 332 10.94 33.28 13.84
CA TYR A 332 11.45 34.24 12.84
C TYR A 332 10.95 33.94 11.43
N VAL A 333 10.81 32.65 11.08
CA VAL A 333 10.32 32.23 9.76
C VAL A 333 8.82 32.51 9.64
N LEU A 334 8.08 32.25 10.72
CA LEU A 334 6.65 32.56 10.80
C LEU A 334 6.39 34.07 10.81
N SER A 335 7.17 34.86 11.55
CA SER A 335 7.03 36.33 11.53
C SER A 335 7.35 36.92 10.16
N LEU A 336 8.36 36.39 9.46
CA LEU A 336 8.70 36.82 8.10
C LEU A 336 7.60 36.45 7.10
N GLY A 337 7.05 35.23 7.21
CA GLY A 337 5.91 34.79 6.38
C GLY A 337 4.66 35.63 6.61
N MET A 338 4.34 35.94 7.87
CA MET A 338 3.21 36.82 8.22
C MET A 338 3.42 38.25 7.73
N TYR A 339 4.63 38.80 7.83
CA TYR A 339 4.95 40.13 7.33
C TYR A 339 4.82 40.23 5.80
N LEU A 340 5.31 39.21 5.08
CA LEU A 340 5.14 39.11 3.62
C LEU A 340 3.68 38.96 3.22
N MET A 341 2.89 38.21 4.00
CA MET A 341 1.46 38.06 3.78
C MET A 341 0.70 39.37 4.02
N LEU A 342 0.99 40.10 5.10
CA LEU A 342 0.39 41.41 5.37
C LEU A 342 0.73 42.44 4.29
N MET A 343 2.00 42.48 3.86
CA MET A 343 2.44 43.37 2.78
C MET A 343 1.76 43.05 1.44
N SER A 344 1.43 41.77 1.20
CA SER A 344 0.67 41.38 0.01
C SER A 344 -0.80 41.83 0.04
N LEU A 345 -1.36 42.03 1.24
CA LEU A 345 -2.75 42.47 1.45
C LEU A 345 -2.92 43.99 1.38
N THR A 346 -1.88 44.77 1.72
CA THR A 346 -1.95 46.23 1.78
C THR A 346 -1.58 46.95 0.48
N THR A 347 -1.21 46.21 -0.58
CA THR A 347 -0.79 46.83 -1.85
C THR A 347 -1.97 46.93 -2.84
N PRO A 348 -2.45 48.13 -3.20
CA PRO A 348 -3.70 48.31 -3.94
C PRO A 348 -3.58 48.13 -5.46
N SER A 349 -2.49 47.53 -5.97
CA SER A 349 -2.27 47.35 -7.41
C SER A 349 -1.78 45.94 -7.76
N GLY A 350 -2.71 45.14 -8.28
CA GLY A 350 -2.53 44.23 -9.42
C GLY A 350 -1.43 43.17 -9.40
N ARG A 351 -1.86 41.89 -9.40
CA ARG A 351 -1.24 40.73 -10.10
C ARG A 351 0.31 40.76 -10.19
N GLY A 352 0.98 40.73 -9.05
CA GLY A 352 2.44 40.66 -8.96
C GLY A 352 2.96 39.33 -8.42
N ILE A 353 4.23 39.04 -8.73
CA ILE A 353 5.04 37.88 -8.28
C ILE A 353 4.88 37.57 -6.79
N LEU A 354 4.61 38.58 -5.95
CA LEU A 354 4.38 38.46 -4.51
C LEU A 354 3.14 37.62 -4.15
N HIS A 355 2.05 37.66 -4.92
CA HIS A 355 0.89 36.78 -4.69
C HIS A 355 1.24 35.31 -4.97
N ARG A 356 2.10 35.05 -5.97
CA ARG A 356 2.59 33.69 -6.24
C ARG A 356 3.52 33.22 -5.11
N PHE A 357 4.36 34.09 -4.55
CA PHE A 357 5.16 33.75 -3.37
C PHE A 357 4.30 33.51 -2.12
N ALA A 358 3.22 34.26 -1.91
CA ALA A 358 2.28 34.02 -0.81
C ALA A 358 1.58 32.65 -0.95
N CYS A 359 1.07 32.30 -2.15
CA CYS A 359 0.49 30.98 -2.40
C CYS A 359 1.52 29.85 -2.28
N THR A 360 2.74 30.05 -2.78
CA THR A 360 3.81 29.03 -2.71
C THR A 360 4.32 28.86 -1.28
N GLY A 361 4.41 29.96 -0.51
CA GLY A 361 4.73 29.95 0.92
C GLY A 361 3.65 29.26 1.75
N MET A 362 2.36 29.47 1.43
CA MET A 362 1.25 28.76 2.06
C MET A 362 1.26 27.26 1.72
N CYS A 363 1.64 26.86 0.49
CA CYS A 363 1.84 25.46 0.12
C CYS A 363 3.04 24.80 0.82
N MET A 364 4.13 25.55 1.04
CA MET A 364 5.30 25.07 1.80
C MET A 364 4.98 24.95 3.30
N LEU A 365 4.20 25.89 3.86
CA LEU A 365 3.66 25.79 5.22
C LEU A 365 2.71 24.60 5.38
N ARG A 366 1.83 24.35 4.40
CA ARG A 366 0.96 23.17 4.39
C ARG A 366 1.75 21.86 4.32
N ARG A 367 2.85 21.83 3.56
CA ARG A 367 3.79 20.69 3.54
C ARG A 367 4.59 20.54 4.83
N GLY A 368 4.88 21.63 5.54
CA GLY A 368 5.53 21.59 6.86
C GLY A 368 4.61 21.07 7.96
N PHE A 369 3.32 21.45 7.93
CA PHE A 369 2.30 20.95 8.85
C PHE A 369 1.86 19.50 8.60
N LEU A 370 2.20 18.92 7.45
CA LEU A 370 1.99 17.50 7.13
C LEU A 370 3.18 16.61 7.51
N LYS A 371 4.23 17.20 8.11
CA LYS A 371 5.43 16.53 8.63
C LYS A 371 5.58 16.62 10.15
N ILE A 372 4.55 17.14 10.83
CA ILE A 372 4.33 17.12 12.28
C ILE A 372 3.01 16.38 12.46
#